data_AF-A0A2W4PG60-F1
#
_entry.id   AF-A0A2W4PG60-F1
#
_cell.length_a   1.000
_cell.length_b   1.000
_cell.length_c   1.000
_cell.angle_alpha   90.00
_cell.angle_beta   90.00
_cell.angle_gamma   90.00
#
_symmetry.space_group_name_H-M   'P 1'
#
loop_
_entity.id
_entity.type
_entity.pdbx_description
1 polymer ?
#
loop_
_entity_poly.entity_id
_entity_poly.type
_entity_poly.pdbx_seq_one_letter_code
_entity_poly.pdbx_strand_id
1 'polypeptide(L)'
;MVIVATETPDDNNNATATDIVITETAAPTVTPDPPTPAASPTPDPFPTATIGQIQVAEQPFERGRMFWVQPKRQIWVMEITEEGRAIWTINNDPLEKGQPECDPELTPPADNLYQPERGFGKLWRENPEVREALGWAITPDEFGYISRYEYHPGGTINENGEYVMGPGYHILFSLYEEAFRFNEADRTWQLGRGE
;
A
#
# COMPACT_ATOMS: atom_id res chain seq x y z
N MET A 1 24.27 -1.83 -37.44
CA MET A 1 24.49 -3.28 -37.25
C MET A 1 25.67 -3.41 -36.30
N VAL A 2 25.45 -3.63 -34.99
CA VAL A 2 26.45 -3.51 -33.88
C VAL A 2 27.26 -2.17 -33.91
N ILE A 3 28.22 -1.82 -33.04
CA ILE A 3 28.52 -2.09 -31.60
C ILE A 3 28.81 -0.69 -30.97
N VAL A 4 28.71 -0.35 -29.67
CA VAL A 4 28.76 -1.03 -28.35
C VAL A 4 30.17 -1.30 -27.78
N ALA A 5 30.52 -0.58 -26.70
CA ALA A 5 31.66 -0.83 -25.78
C ALA A 5 33.10 -0.62 -26.34
N THR A 6 34.19 -0.37 -25.58
CA THR A 6 34.42 0.11 -24.18
C THR A 6 35.89 0.54 -24.01
N GLU A 7 36.13 1.51 -23.10
CA GLU A 7 37.31 1.65 -22.21
C GLU A 7 38.76 1.82 -22.77
N THR A 8 39.70 2.00 -21.82
CA THR A 8 41.05 2.61 -21.92
C THR A 8 42.16 1.64 -22.35
N PRO A 9 43.39 2.15 -22.56
CA PRO A 9 44.42 1.89 -21.55
C PRO A 9 45.38 3.06 -21.25
N ASP A 10 46.00 3.03 -20.06
CA ASP A 10 47.17 3.83 -19.68
C ASP A 10 48.47 3.29 -20.32
N ASP A 11 49.50 4.14 -20.47
CA ASP A 11 50.90 3.68 -20.45
C ASP A 11 51.91 4.80 -20.05
N ASN A 12 53.17 4.42 -19.83
CA ASN A 12 54.15 5.10 -18.97
C ASN A 12 55.24 5.87 -19.74
N ASN A 13 55.80 6.97 -19.17
CA ASN A 13 57.21 7.04 -18.71
C ASN A 13 57.76 8.45 -18.32
N ASN A 14 58.25 8.54 -17.08
CA ASN A 14 59.56 9.07 -16.64
C ASN A 14 60.24 10.28 -17.34
N ALA A 15 60.45 11.38 -16.59
CA ALA A 15 61.63 12.25 -16.72
C ALA A 15 62.01 12.97 -15.40
N THR A 16 63.29 12.82 -15.02
CA THR A 16 64.10 13.45 -13.95
C THR A 16 63.65 14.79 -13.34
N ALA A 17 63.74 14.90 -12.00
CA ALA A 17 63.55 16.14 -11.24
C ALA A 17 64.85 16.95 -11.02
N THR A 18 64.71 18.24 -10.72
CA THR A 18 65.80 19.13 -10.27
C THR A 18 65.27 20.06 -9.18
N ASP A 19 65.93 20.11 -8.01
CA ASP A 19 65.41 20.80 -6.83
C ASP A 19 65.41 22.34 -6.93
N ILE A 20 64.37 22.96 -6.35
CA ILE A 20 64.36 24.38 -5.95
C ILE A 20 64.01 24.41 -4.45
N VAL A 21 64.98 24.80 -3.62
CA VAL A 21 64.78 24.92 -2.18
C VAL A 21 63.95 26.17 -1.88
N ILE A 22 62.72 25.98 -1.42
CA ILE A 22 61.85 27.05 -0.90
C ILE A 22 61.78 26.89 0.62
N THR A 23 62.25 27.88 1.37
CA THR A 23 62.24 27.85 2.83
C THR A 23 60.84 28.22 3.35
N GLU A 24 59.97 27.24 3.55
CA GLU A 24 58.66 27.49 4.18
C GLU A 24 58.82 27.98 5.62
N THR A 25 58.13 29.08 5.94
CA THR A 25 57.97 29.55 7.32
C THR A 25 56.94 28.66 8.00
N ALA A 26 57.31 28.05 9.13
CA ALA A 26 56.43 27.13 9.84
C ALA A 26 55.09 27.79 10.23
N ALA A 27 54.00 27.30 9.65
CA ALA A 27 52.65 27.68 10.06
C ALA A 27 52.34 27.16 11.48
N PRO A 28 51.56 27.88 12.30
CA PRO A 28 51.19 27.41 13.63
C PRO A 28 50.27 26.19 13.53
N THR A 29 50.59 25.13 14.28
CA THR A 29 49.75 23.93 14.37
C THR A 29 48.41 24.27 15.01
N VAL A 30 47.38 24.44 14.17
CA VAL A 30 45.98 24.45 14.63
C VAL A 30 45.61 23.00 14.95
N THR A 31 45.46 22.69 16.24
CA THR A 31 44.86 21.42 16.67
C THR A 31 43.45 21.35 16.09
N PRO A 32 43.07 20.30 15.34
CA PRO A 32 41.69 20.13 14.93
C PRO A 32 40.84 19.86 16.17
N ASP A 33 39.70 20.55 16.28
CA ASP A 33 38.71 20.21 17.30
C ASP A 33 38.29 18.74 17.19
N PRO A 34 38.05 18.04 18.32
CA PRO A 34 37.56 16.67 18.28
C PRO A 34 36.22 16.65 17.52
N PRO A 35 36.01 15.72 16.58
CA PRO A 35 34.77 15.67 15.82
C PRO A 35 33.59 15.48 16.78
N THR A 36 32.65 16.43 16.76
CA THR A 36 31.41 16.33 17.54
C THR A 36 30.77 14.97 17.27
N PRO A 37 30.52 14.13 18.29
CA PRO A 37 29.95 12.81 18.07
C PRO A 37 28.59 12.98 17.40
N ALA A 38 28.44 12.39 16.21
CA ALA A 38 27.17 12.40 15.50
C ALA A 38 26.11 11.76 16.40
N ALA A 39 24.96 12.42 16.55
CA ALA A 39 23.86 11.88 17.32
C ALA A 39 23.41 10.57 16.67
N SER A 40 23.58 9.44 17.37
CA SER A 40 22.94 8.19 16.97
C SER A 40 21.43 8.44 16.94
N PRO A 41 20.70 8.00 15.89
CA PRO A 41 19.25 8.12 15.89
C PRO A 41 18.71 7.37 17.10
N THR A 42 17.88 8.05 17.90
CA THR A 42 17.03 7.38 18.88
C THR A 42 16.12 6.41 18.11
N PRO A 43 16.00 5.14 18.51
CA PRO A 43 15.05 4.24 17.87
C PRO A 43 13.64 4.81 17.98
N ASP A 44 12.89 4.80 16.87
CA ASP A 44 11.50 5.22 16.88
C ASP A 44 10.68 4.25 17.77
N PRO A 45 9.95 4.75 18.77
CA PRO A 45 9.10 3.89 19.60
C PRO A 45 7.85 3.37 18.88
N PHE A 46 7.48 3.92 17.71
CA PHE A 46 6.38 3.37 16.90
C PHE A 46 6.80 2.10 16.15
N PRO A 47 5.93 1.07 16.04
CA PRO A 47 6.22 -0.10 15.24
C PRO A 47 6.27 0.25 13.74
N THR A 48 7.22 -0.35 13.02
CA THR A 48 7.38 -0.15 11.57
C THR A 48 6.15 -0.62 10.80
N ALA A 49 5.79 0.12 9.74
CA ALA A 49 4.73 -0.28 8.82
C ALA A 49 5.01 -1.65 8.18
N THR A 50 3.97 -2.48 8.08
CA THR A 50 4.04 -3.79 7.43
C THR A 50 3.70 -3.62 5.96
N ILE A 51 4.70 -3.70 5.08
CA ILE A 51 4.56 -3.54 3.62
C ILE A 51 4.84 -4.89 2.94
N GLY A 52 4.07 -5.22 1.90
CA GLY A 52 4.28 -6.43 1.11
C GLY A 52 3.44 -6.50 -0.16
N GLN A 53 3.45 -7.67 -0.79
CA GLN A 53 2.54 -8.00 -1.89
C GLN A 53 1.59 -9.11 -1.45
N ILE A 54 0.32 -8.99 -1.84
CA ILE A 54 -0.74 -9.93 -1.51
C ILE A 54 -1.59 -10.25 -2.73
N GLN A 55 -2.21 -11.43 -2.76
CA GLN A 55 -3.24 -11.72 -3.76
C GLN A 55 -4.55 -11.01 -3.37
N VAL A 56 -5.18 -10.40 -4.37
CA VAL A 56 -6.44 -9.65 -4.24
C VAL A 56 -7.39 -10.10 -5.36
N ALA A 57 -8.70 -10.00 -5.13
CA ALA A 57 -9.66 -9.82 -6.21
C ALA A 57 -10.46 -8.54 -5.99
N GLU A 58 -10.80 -7.80 -7.04
CA GLU A 58 -11.67 -6.62 -6.97
C GLU A 58 -12.92 -6.77 -7.86
N GLN A 59 -14.06 -6.23 -7.43
CA GLN A 59 -15.22 -6.01 -8.30
C GLN A 59 -15.85 -4.64 -7.99
N PRO A 60 -16.05 -3.76 -8.99
CA PRO A 60 -16.73 -2.48 -8.83
C PRO A 60 -18.26 -2.60 -8.90
N PHE A 61 -18.93 -1.70 -8.18
CA PHE A 61 -20.38 -1.61 -8.01
C PHE A 61 -20.86 -0.19 -8.27
N GLU A 62 -22.18 0.01 -8.46
CA GLU A 62 -22.79 1.31 -8.76
C GLU A 62 -22.37 2.44 -7.79
N ARG A 63 -22.23 2.12 -6.50
CA ARG A 63 -21.90 3.05 -5.41
C ARG A 63 -20.75 2.54 -4.53
N GLY A 64 -19.85 1.74 -5.08
CA GLY A 64 -18.76 1.18 -4.27
C GLY A 64 -17.88 0.14 -4.97
N ARG A 65 -17.12 -0.59 -4.15
CA ARG A 65 -16.21 -1.68 -4.58
C ARG A 65 -16.18 -2.78 -3.52
N MET A 66 -15.95 -4.02 -3.92
CA MET A 66 -15.50 -5.08 -3.01
C MET A 66 -14.07 -5.50 -3.33
N PHE A 67 -13.30 -5.82 -2.28
CA PHE A 67 -11.94 -6.35 -2.36
C PHE A 67 -11.81 -7.64 -1.54
N TRP A 68 -11.47 -8.75 -2.18
CA TRP A 68 -11.15 -10.00 -1.48
C TRP A 68 -9.66 -10.03 -1.15
N VAL A 69 -9.33 -10.04 0.14
CA VAL A 69 -7.98 -9.93 0.71
C VAL A 69 -7.52 -11.33 1.14
N GLN A 70 -6.71 -11.96 0.29
CA GLN A 70 -6.33 -13.37 0.40
C GLN A 70 -5.70 -13.78 1.76
N PRO A 71 -4.77 -13.02 2.37
CA PRO A 71 -4.07 -13.47 3.58
C PRO A 71 -4.96 -13.65 4.82
N LYS A 72 -6.14 -13.00 4.84
CA LYS A 72 -7.14 -13.16 5.92
C LYS A 72 -8.43 -13.83 5.44
N ARG A 73 -8.58 -14.13 4.14
CA ARG A 73 -9.84 -14.55 3.49
C ARG A 73 -10.99 -13.60 3.86
N GLN A 74 -10.78 -12.30 3.69
CA GLN A 74 -11.75 -11.26 4.03
C GLN A 74 -12.25 -10.53 2.79
N ILE A 75 -13.52 -10.16 2.77
CA ILE A 75 -14.10 -9.25 1.80
C ILE A 75 -14.20 -7.88 2.47
N TRP A 76 -13.43 -6.92 1.97
CA TRP A 76 -13.54 -5.52 2.36
C TRP A 76 -14.53 -4.84 1.42
N VAL A 77 -15.60 -4.30 1.99
CA VAL A 77 -16.64 -3.58 1.25
C VAL A 77 -16.34 -2.09 1.38
N MET A 78 -16.33 -1.37 0.27
CA MET A 78 -16.17 0.09 0.21
C MET A 78 -17.45 0.72 -0.33
N GLU A 79 -18.06 1.57 0.48
CA GLU A 79 -19.35 2.22 0.20
C GLU A 79 -19.12 3.72 -0.04
N ILE A 80 -19.86 4.27 -1.01
CA ILE A 80 -19.99 5.71 -1.25
C ILE A 80 -21.46 6.07 -1.04
N THR A 81 -21.77 6.77 0.06
CA THR A 81 -23.14 7.24 0.28
C THR A 81 -23.48 8.42 -0.63
N GLU A 82 -24.78 8.69 -0.86
CA GLU A 82 -25.24 9.83 -1.65
C GLU A 82 -24.80 11.19 -1.06
N GLU A 83 -24.52 11.23 0.25
CA GLU A 83 -23.94 12.38 0.95
C GLU A 83 -22.42 12.52 0.75
N GLY A 84 -21.78 11.64 -0.03
CA GLY A 84 -20.34 11.60 -0.25
C GLY A 84 -19.53 11.01 0.91
N ARG A 85 -20.16 10.29 1.86
CA ARG A 85 -19.40 9.59 2.92
C ARG A 85 -18.78 8.32 2.35
N ALA A 86 -17.50 8.13 2.62
CA ALA A 86 -16.72 6.96 2.22
C ALA A 86 -16.54 6.02 3.42
N ILE A 87 -17.34 4.95 3.49
CA ILE A 87 -17.40 4.01 4.63
C ILE A 87 -16.87 2.64 4.18
N TRP A 88 -16.17 1.90 5.06
CA TRP A 88 -15.75 0.53 4.78
C TRP A 88 -16.09 -0.47 5.89
N THR A 89 -16.44 -1.69 5.49
CA THR A 89 -16.71 -2.81 6.40
C THR A 89 -15.84 -4.03 6.06
N ILE A 90 -15.47 -4.81 7.08
CA ILE A 90 -14.72 -6.06 6.92
C ILE A 90 -15.68 -7.23 7.14
N ASN A 91 -15.84 -8.06 6.12
CA ASN A 91 -16.58 -9.31 6.18
C ASN A 91 -15.60 -10.47 5.98
N ASN A 92 -15.92 -11.67 6.47
CA ASN A 92 -15.18 -12.87 6.09
C ASN A 92 -15.72 -13.39 4.76
N ASP A 93 -14.87 -13.98 3.93
CA ASP A 93 -15.27 -14.66 2.69
C ASP A 93 -16.24 -15.83 3.00
N PRO A 94 -17.53 -15.73 2.60
CA PRO A 94 -18.55 -16.69 2.98
C PRO A 94 -18.66 -17.88 2.02
N LEU A 95 -17.81 -17.93 0.97
CA LEU A 95 -17.89 -18.93 -0.10
C LEU A 95 -17.40 -20.30 0.37
N GLU A 96 -18.29 -21.30 0.32
CA GLU A 96 -17.93 -22.71 0.49
C GLU A 96 -17.98 -23.46 -0.85
N LYS A 97 -17.19 -24.54 -0.95
CA LYS A 97 -17.08 -25.32 -2.19
C LYS A 97 -18.39 -26.03 -2.53
N GLY A 98 -18.96 -25.70 -3.70
CA GLY A 98 -20.15 -26.37 -4.25
C GLY A 98 -21.48 -25.68 -3.93
N GLN A 99 -21.45 -24.49 -3.32
CA GLN A 99 -22.60 -23.60 -3.24
C GLN A 99 -22.90 -22.94 -4.60
N PRO A 100 -24.14 -22.49 -4.87
CA PRO A 100 -24.47 -21.78 -6.11
C PRO A 100 -23.84 -20.38 -6.11
N GLU A 101 -22.91 -20.14 -7.04
CA GLU A 101 -22.16 -18.88 -7.17
C GLU A 101 -23.08 -17.69 -7.52
N CYS A 102 -24.22 -17.97 -8.16
CA CYS A 102 -25.26 -17.02 -8.59
C CYS A 102 -26.68 -17.47 -8.17
N ASP A 103 -27.66 -16.60 -8.36
CA ASP A 103 -29.09 -16.79 -8.07
C ASP A 103 -29.95 -16.39 -9.28
N PRO A 104 -30.61 -17.34 -9.96
CA PRO A 104 -31.36 -17.08 -11.19
C PRO A 104 -32.68 -16.33 -10.97
N GLU A 105 -33.15 -16.14 -9.74
CA GLU A 105 -34.35 -15.33 -9.46
C GLU A 105 -34.03 -13.81 -9.42
N LEU A 106 -32.75 -13.44 -9.32
CA LEU A 106 -32.29 -12.06 -9.20
C LEU A 106 -31.68 -11.55 -10.52
N THR A 107 -32.53 -11.14 -11.47
CA THR A 107 -32.09 -10.49 -12.71
C THR A 107 -31.69 -9.02 -12.52
N PRO A 108 -30.58 -8.56 -13.13
CA PRO A 108 -30.18 -7.15 -13.07
C PRO A 108 -31.17 -6.24 -13.81
N PRO A 109 -31.34 -4.97 -13.38
CA PRO A 109 -32.34 -4.06 -13.94
C PRO A 109 -31.90 -3.34 -15.23
N ALA A 110 -30.66 -3.52 -15.68
CA ALA A 110 -30.11 -2.96 -16.92
C ALA A 110 -28.98 -3.82 -17.50
N ASP A 111 -28.76 -3.78 -18.81
CA ASP A 111 -27.80 -4.64 -19.54
C ASP A 111 -26.32 -4.42 -19.14
N ASN A 112 -26.01 -3.29 -18.49
CA ASN A 112 -24.69 -2.92 -18.00
C ASN A 112 -24.49 -3.18 -16.49
N LEU A 113 -25.44 -3.86 -15.85
CA LEU A 113 -25.41 -4.23 -14.45
C LEU A 113 -25.41 -5.75 -14.32
N TYR A 114 -24.68 -6.26 -13.34
CA TYR A 114 -24.41 -7.68 -13.19
C TYR A 114 -24.70 -8.11 -11.75
N GLN A 115 -25.22 -9.33 -11.62
CA GLN A 115 -25.21 -10.01 -10.33
C GLN A 115 -23.75 -10.29 -9.98
N PRO A 116 -23.22 -9.83 -8.83
CA PRO A 116 -21.92 -10.27 -8.37
C PRO A 116 -21.94 -11.78 -8.14
N GLU A 117 -20.86 -12.46 -8.51
CA GLU A 117 -20.75 -13.91 -8.38
C GLU A 117 -19.94 -14.32 -7.14
N ARG A 118 -19.94 -15.61 -6.80
CA ARG A 118 -18.97 -16.25 -5.89
C ARG A 118 -19.00 -15.64 -4.48
N GLY A 119 -17.84 -15.25 -3.91
CA GLY A 119 -17.75 -14.73 -2.54
C GLY A 119 -18.42 -13.37 -2.37
N PHE A 120 -18.19 -12.44 -3.30
CA PHE A 120 -18.90 -11.16 -3.37
C PHE A 120 -20.41 -11.37 -3.57
N GLY A 121 -20.77 -12.26 -4.49
CA GLY A 121 -22.14 -12.61 -4.81
C GLY A 121 -22.94 -13.20 -3.65
N LYS A 122 -22.30 -14.04 -2.83
CA LYS A 122 -22.93 -14.58 -1.63
C LYS A 122 -23.08 -13.51 -0.54
N LEU A 123 -22.04 -12.71 -0.27
CA LEU A 123 -22.11 -11.61 0.69
C LEU A 123 -23.21 -10.60 0.33
N TRP A 124 -23.29 -10.23 -0.94
CA TRP A 124 -24.28 -9.29 -1.48
C TRP A 124 -25.71 -9.84 -1.46
N ARG A 125 -25.91 -11.14 -1.72
CA ARG A 125 -27.24 -11.78 -1.64
C ARG A 125 -27.71 -11.97 -0.20
N GLU A 126 -26.82 -12.31 0.72
CA GLU A 126 -27.16 -12.62 2.12
C GLU A 126 -27.31 -11.37 3.01
N ASN A 127 -26.64 -10.26 2.68
CA ASN A 127 -26.72 -9.01 3.44
C ASN A 127 -27.46 -7.91 2.65
N PRO A 128 -28.78 -7.69 2.87
CA PRO A 128 -29.54 -6.64 2.21
C PRO A 128 -28.92 -5.25 2.36
N GLU A 129 -28.35 -4.93 3.53
CA GLU A 129 -27.66 -3.66 3.79
C GLU A 129 -26.47 -3.43 2.83
N VAL A 130 -25.66 -4.46 2.56
CA VAL A 130 -24.53 -4.40 1.63
C VAL A 130 -25.01 -4.20 0.19
N ARG A 131 -26.08 -4.91 -0.21
CA ARG A 131 -26.71 -4.73 -1.52
C ARG A 131 -27.30 -3.33 -1.69
N GLU A 132 -27.98 -2.83 -0.68
CA GLU A 132 -28.61 -1.50 -0.69
C GLU A 132 -27.56 -0.37 -0.60
N ALA A 133 -26.40 -0.60 0.02
CA ALA A 133 -25.29 0.34 0.05
C ALA A 133 -24.46 0.38 -1.25
N LEU A 134 -24.23 -0.77 -1.91
CA LEU A 134 -23.42 -0.85 -3.13
C LEU A 134 -24.19 -0.68 -4.44
N GLY A 135 -25.44 -1.16 -4.52
CA GLY A 135 -26.10 -1.42 -5.80
C GLY A 135 -25.58 -2.70 -6.47
N TRP A 136 -25.82 -2.88 -7.76
CA TRP A 136 -25.35 -4.01 -8.56
C TRP A 136 -23.87 -3.87 -8.96
N ALA A 137 -23.24 -4.96 -9.42
CA ALA A 137 -21.90 -4.88 -9.98
C ALA A 137 -21.92 -4.22 -11.36
N ILE A 138 -20.90 -3.43 -11.70
CA ILE A 138 -20.78 -2.75 -13.01
C ILE A 138 -19.81 -3.45 -13.97
N THR A 139 -19.23 -4.57 -13.54
CA THR A 139 -18.49 -5.52 -14.38
C THR A 139 -19.04 -6.94 -14.18
N PRO A 140 -19.03 -7.80 -15.20
CA PRO A 140 -19.57 -9.16 -15.10
C PRO A 140 -18.84 -9.99 -14.04
N ASP A 141 -17.52 -9.93 -14.04
CA ASP A 141 -16.64 -10.76 -13.21
C ASP A 141 -15.87 -9.96 -12.15
N GLU A 142 -15.24 -10.69 -11.21
CA GLU A 142 -14.17 -10.21 -10.34
C GLU A 142 -12.80 -10.29 -11.03
N PHE A 143 -11.93 -9.32 -10.77
CA PHE A 143 -10.56 -9.29 -11.33
C PHE A 143 -9.54 -9.71 -10.27
N GLY A 144 -8.92 -10.87 -10.45
CA GLY A 144 -7.86 -11.38 -9.57
C GLY A 144 -6.46 -10.87 -9.97
N TYR A 145 -5.71 -10.29 -9.03
CA TYR A 145 -4.38 -9.72 -9.26
C TYR A 145 -3.48 -9.79 -8.01
N ILE A 146 -2.23 -9.36 -8.13
CA ILE A 146 -1.30 -9.15 -7.00
C ILE A 146 -1.19 -7.65 -6.74
N SER A 147 -1.50 -7.22 -5.52
CA SER A 147 -1.48 -5.82 -5.11
C SER A 147 -0.33 -5.53 -4.14
N ARG A 148 0.18 -4.28 -4.16
CA ARG A 148 0.92 -3.74 -3.00
C ARG A 148 -0.08 -3.60 -1.84
N TYR A 149 0.34 -4.00 -0.65
CA TYR A 149 -0.45 -3.82 0.56
C TYR A 149 0.45 -3.26 1.66
N GLU A 150 -0.11 -2.31 2.41
CA GLU A 150 0.54 -1.71 3.56
C GLU A 150 -0.39 -1.68 4.76
N TYR A 151 0.18 -1.86 5.95
CA TYR A 151 -0.49 -1.56 7.21
C TYR A 151 0.41 -0.67 8.06
N HIS A 152 -0.09 0.52 8.37
CA HIS A 152 0.58 1.53 9.17
C HIS A 152 -0.08 1.52 10.57
N PRO A 153 0.61 0.98 11.59
CA PRO A 153 0.04 0.87 12.94
C PRO A 153 -0.12 2.26 13.58
N GLY A 154 -1.31 2.53 14.10
CA GLY A 154 -1.60 3.74 14.86
C GLY A 154 -1.47 3.49 16.37
N GLY A 155 -1.33 4.56 17.14
CA GLY A 155 -1.15 4.48 18.59
C GLY A 155 -0.68 5.81 19.17
N THR A 156 -0.29 5.77 20.44
CA THR A 156 0.30 6.91 21.16
C THR A 156 1.47 6.43 22.02
N ILE A 157 2.38 7.36 22.36
CA ILE A 157 3.40 7.11 23.38
C ILE A 157 2.85 7.61 24.72
N ASN A 158 2.96 6.81 25.78
CA ASN A 158 2.51 7.17 27.12
C ASN A 158 3.55 8.02 27.87
N GLU A 159 3.21 8.45 29.09
CA GLU A 159 4.09 9.28 29.94
C GLU A 159 5.42 8.60 30.33
N ASN A 160 5.51 7.27 30.23
CA ASN A 160 6.72 6.49 30.48
C ASN A 160 7.63 6.36 29.24
N GLY A 161 7.19 6.81 28.07
CA GLY A 161 7.87 6.57 26.78
C GLY A 161 7.52 5.23 26.12
N GLU A 162 6.52 4.51 26.61
CA GLU A 162 6.09 3.21 26.07
C GLU A 162 5.02 3.40 24.97
N TYR A 163 5.10 2.62 23.90
CA TYR A 163 4.08 2.61 22.85
C TYR A 163 2.81 1.88 23.27
N VAL A 164 1.67 2.58 23.15
CA VAL A 164 0.32 2.06 23.34
C VAL A 164 -0.33 1.91 21.97
N MET A 165 -0.69 0.68 21.61
CA MET A 165 -1.35 0.39 20.34
C MET A 165 -2.73 1.05 20.24
N GLY A 166 -3.06 1.55 19.05
CA GLY A 166 -4.35 2.11 18.70
C GLY A 166 -4.78 1.69 17.29
N PRO A 167 -5.88 2.26 16.77
CA PRO A 167 -6.33 2.00 15.40
C PRO A 167 -5.34 2.59 14.38
N GLY A 168 -4.89 1.76 13.44
CA GLY A 168 -4.03 2.16 12.34
C GLY A 168 -4.80 2.49 11.06
N TYR A 169 -4.12 2.34 9.94
CA TYR A 169 -4.74 2.34 8.62
C TYR A 169 -4.06 1.35 7.68
N HIS A 170 -4.83 0.83 6.73
CA HIS A 170 -4.32 0.03 5.62
C HIS A 170 -4.17 0.90 4.37
N ILE A 171 -3.28 0.49 3.47
CA ILE A 171 -3.29 0.92 2.07
C ILE A 171 -3.40 -0.33 1.19
N LEU A 172 -4.36 -0.33 0.26
CA LEU A 172 -4.53 -1.33 -0.78
C LEU A 172 -4.55 -0.64 -2.14
N PHE A 173 -3.91 -1.22 -3.15
CA PHE A 173 -3.89 -0.66 -4.50
C PHE A 173 -4.87 -1.44 -5.40
N SER A 174 -5.65 -0.74 -6.21
CA SER A 174 -6.53 -1.35 -7.22
C SER A 174 -5.75 -2.04 -8.35
N LEU A 175 -6.45 -2.74 -9.24
CA LEU A 175 -5.90 -3.22 -10.51
C LEU A 175 -5.25 -2.11 -11.37
N TYR A 176 -5.70 -0.86 -11.19
CA TYR A 176 -5.22 0.34 -11.90
C TYR A 176 -4.25 1.19 -11.06
N GLU A 177 -3.65 0.63 -10.01
CA GLU A 177 -2.71 1.28 -9.09
C GLU A 177 -3.27 2.50 -8.32
N GLU A 178 -4.59 2.78 -8.39
CA GLU A 178 -5.26 3.73 -7.49
C GLU A 178 -5.17 3.22 -6.04
N ALA A 179 -4.60 4.05 -5.16
CA ALA A 179 -4.40 3.71 -3.75
C ALA A 179 -5.65 4.04 -2.92
N PHE A 180 -6.12 3.07 -2.13
CA PHE A 180 -7.17 3.25 -1.13
C PHE A 180 -6.58 3.14 0.26
N ARG A 181 -6.77 4.18 1.06
CA ARG A 181 -6.46 4.19 2.49
C ARG A 181 -7.72 3.87 3.29
N PHE A 182 -7.63 2.88 4.18
CA PHE A 182 -8.73 2.41 5.03
C PHE A 182 -8.39 2.72 6.49
N ASN A 183 -9.10 3.66 7.11
CA ASN A 183 -8.87 4.08 8.49
C ASN A 183 -9.60 3.13 9.45
N GLU A 184 -8.90 2.53 10.42
CA GLU A 184 -9.53 1.64 11.40
C GLU A 184 -10.34 2.41 12.47
N ALA A 185 -9.97 3.66 12.74
CA ALA A 185 -10.46 4.46 13.87
C ALA A 185 -11.94 4.86 13.77
N ASP A 186 -12.38 5.21 12.55
CA ASP A 186 -13.68 5.79 12.25
C ASP A 186 -14.45 5.01 11.16
N ARG A 187 -13.85 3.93 10.64
CA ARG A 187 -14.34 3.14 9.49
C ARG A 187 -14.56 3.96 8.22
N THR A 188 -13.79 5.03 8.05
CA THR A 188 -13.72 5.77 6.77
C THR A 188 -12.69 5.15 5.83
N TRP A 189 -12.91 5.30 4.53
CA TRP A 189 -11.85 5.16 3.53
C TRP A 189 -11.65 6.48 2.77
N GLN A 190 -10.50 6.61 2.13
CA GLN A 190 -10.15 7.76 1.31
C GLN A 190 -9.21 7.33 0.18
N LEU A 191 -9.11 8.14 -0.87
CA LEU A 191 -7.99 8.01 -1.80
C LEU A 191 -6.68 8.26 -1.04
N GLY A 192 -5.79 7.27 -1.08
CA GLY A 192 -4.41 7.44 -0.66
C GLY A 192 -3.67 8.28 -1.69
N ARG A 193 -2.69 9.07 -1.24
CA ARG A 193 -1.65 9.53 -2.15
C ARG A 193 -0.69 8.36 -2.34
N GLY A 194 -0.47 7.95 -3.60
CA GLY A 194 0.69 7.15 -3.93
C GLY A 194 1.93 8.02 -3.79
N GLU A 195 2.73 7.73 -2.77
CA GLU A 195 4.11 8.18 -2.61
C GLU A 195 5.07 7.03 -3.00
#